data_AF-A0A7L6L9T6-F1
#
_entry.id   AF-A0A7L6L9T6-F1
#
_cell.length_a   1.000
_cell.length_b   1.000
_cell.length_c   1.000
_cell.angle_alpha   90.00
_cell.angle_beta   90.00
_cell.angle_gamma   90.00
#
_symmetry.space_group_name_H-M   'P 1'
#
loop_
_entity.id
_entity.type
_entity.pdbx_description
1 polymer ?
#
loop_
_entity_poly.entity_id
_entity_poly.type
_entity_poly.pdbx_seq_one_letter_code
_entity_poly.pdbx_strand_id
1 'polypeptide(L)'
;MGFNIVTVNVSQTIGAIPSNLQQMAAILSFGSTTHEPGKPVLLTRNQDINDLVKNPIAALSAAAAGKSAANVTVTMTLPEGSNIRRENSSEVKIVVSGCSPDAWNGEYTATVTDEKTLTWTIADSQLSGSPVTLGQFSIVGSENLVTAVNTFFAQGNSVGIYLLELGVQKGGVSKEIAALKAYMEDPLLRFYAYLVPQPWDGDAEFISLAKLHIANEAMQYFFVLTKTPDDTNYVSPYAGIKSVIATADDTYPATNAAAAVMWNYVSASPSEINKVPPMAFRYLQAVNAHKGKNSILTTMTKQNINYVDTGAEGGISNTILVKGVTSDGNDMTYWYSVDWVQINVDMQLANTVINGSNNPINPLYYNQDGIDRLQQVAQAVFNTGVSYGLVNGQPVVDAVPFRQYINTNPNDYGIGRYAGLSASYTPMRGFVEIIFNINVTMQLS
;
A
#
# COMPACT_ATOMS: atom_id res chain seq x y z
N MET A 1 -40.62 18.16 46.39
CA MET A 1 -39.19 17.85 46.67
C MET A 1 -39.17 16.83 47.79
N GLY A 2 -38.34 15.79 47.81
CA GLY A 2 -37.21 15.37 46.99
C GLY A 2 -36.94 13.91 47.36
N PHE A 3 -36.05 13.14 46.78
CA PHE A 3 -34.73 13.41 46.25
C PHE A 3 -34.40 12.11 45.49
N ASN A 4 -33.97 12.17 44.23
CA ASN A 4 -33.21 11.05 43.68
C ASN A 4 -31.79 11.22 44.22
N ILE A 5 -31.39 10.38 45.17
CA ILE A 5 -30.08 10.45 45.82
C ILE A 5 -28.95 10.14 44.82
N VAL A 6 -29.23 9.37 43.77
CA VAL A 6 -28.23 8.98 42.76
C VAL A 6 -28.88 8.94 41.38
N THR A 7 -28.28 9.64 40.43
CA THR A 7 -28.48 9.41 38.99
C THR A 7 -27.17 8.85 38.45
N VAL A 8 -27.19 7.60 37.98
CA VAL A 8 -26.01 6.98 37.36
C VAL A 8 -25.99 7.38 35.89
N ASN A 9 -25.14 8.34 35.55
CA ASN A 9 -24.81 8.63 34.18
C ASN A 9 -23.69 7.68 33.76
N VAL A 10 -23.96 6.79 32.80
CA VAL A 10 -22.90 6.04 32.13
C VAL A 10 -22.44 6.89 30.94
N SER A 11 -21.28 7.54 31.07
CA SER A 11 -20.54 8.06 29.92
C SER A 11 -19.58 6.99 29.47
N GLN A 12 -19.79 6.43 28.28
CA GLN A 12 -18.76 5.66 27.62
C GLN A 12 -17.83 6.64 26.92
N THR A 13 -16.60 6.79 27.43
CA THR A 13 -15.52 7.42 26.68
C THR A 13 -15.10 6.44 25.59
N ILE A 14 -15.58 6.63 24.36
CA ILE A 14 -14.94 6.02 23.19
C ILE A 14 -13.63 6.80 23.03
N GLY A 15 -12.52 6.21 23.48
CA GLY A 15 -11.21 6.78 23.19
C GLY A 15 -11.03 6.92 21.68
N ALA A 16 -10.35 7.97 21.23
CA ALA A 16 -9.94 8.06 19.83
C ALA A 16 -9.19 6.77 19.48
N ILE A 17 -9.75 5.99 18.55
CA ILE A 17 -9.03 4.86 17.97
C ILE A 17 -7.86 5.49 17.22
N PRO A 18 -6.60 5.15 17.55
CA PRO A 18 -5.46 5.62 16.79
C PRO A 18 -5.69 5.34 15.30
N SER A 19 -5.49 6.35 14.46
CA SER A 19 -5.56 6.14 13.02
C SER A 19 -4.43 5.21 12.61
N ASN A 20 -4.78 3.97 12.26
CA ASN A 20 -3.84 3.00 11.71
C ASN A 20 -3.62 3.21 10.20
N LEU A 21 -4.10 4.33 9.63
CA LEU A 21 -4.06 4.58 8.19
C LEU A 21 -2.66 4.37 7.60
N GLN A 22 -1.62 4.92 8.23
CA GLN A 22 -0.24 4.81 7.73
C GLN A 22 0.34 3.37 7.77
N GLN A 23 -0.36 2.43 8.41
CA GLN A 23 -0.06 0.99 8.44
C GLN A 23 -1.02 0.18 7.56
N MET A 24 -1.91 0.82 6.80
CA MET A 24 -2.85 0.18 5.88
C MET A 24 -2.29 0.17 4.46
N ALA A 25 -1.90 -1.01 3.99
CA ALA A 25 -1.46 -1.25 2.62
C ALA A 25 -2.31 -2.31 1.92
N ALA A 26 -2.42 -2.22 0.59
CA ALA A 26 -3.10 -3.20 -0.23
C ALA A 26 -2.26 -3.62 -1.45
N ILE A 27 -2.28 -4.91 -1.77
CA ILE A 27 -1.87 -5.46 -3.07
C ILE A 27 -3.12 -5.58 -3.93
N LEU A 28 -3.08 -5.02 -5.12
CA LEU A 28 -4.21 -5.04 -6.05
C LEU A 28 -4.25 -6.34 -6.85
N SER A 29 -5.44 -6.90 -7.00
CA SER A 29 -5.74 -8.04 -7.86
C SER A 29 -6.98 -7.76 -8.71
N PHE A 30 -6.94 -8.20 -9.98
CA PHE A 30 -8.01 -8.01 -10.97
C PHE A 30 -8.38 -9.36 -11.60
N GLY A 31 -8.90 -10.25 -10.78
CA GLY A 31 -9.39 -11.56 -11.17
C GLY A 31 -8.37 -12.69 -11.11
N SER A 32 -7.23 -12.48 -10.45
CA SER A 32 -6.23 -13.53 -10.19
C SER A 32 -6.58 -14.40 -8.98
N THR A 33 -7.71 -14.14 -8.32
CA THR A 33 -8.25 -14.94 -7.21
C THR A 33 -9.72 -15.31 -7.44
N THR A 34 -10.26 -16.19 -6.61
CA THR A 34 -11.70 -16.49 -6.53
C THR A 34 -12.42 -15.68 -5.44
N HIS A 35 -11.67 -14.78 -4.79
CA HIS A 35 -12.18 -13.98 -3.68
C HIS A 35 -13.21 -12.95 -4.15
N GLU A 36 -14.09 -12.53 -3.24
CA GLU A 36 -15.15 -11.58 -3.57
C GLU A 36 -14.60 -10.17 -3.88
N PRO A 37 -14.92 -9.60 -5.06
CA PRO A 37 -14.49 -8.25 -5.40
C PRO A 37 -14.96 -7.19 -4.39
N GLY A 38 -14.10 -6.22 -4.10
CA GLY A 38 -14.38 -5.10 -3.21
C GLY A 38 -14.33 -5.44 -1.72
N LYS A 39 -13.96 -6.67 -1.33
CA LYS A 39 -13.80 -7.08 0.07
C LYS A 39 -12.33 -7.40 0.37
N PRO A 40 -11.54 -6.45 0.90
CA PRO A 40 -10.15 -6.70 1.24
C PRO A 40 -9.97 -7.87 2.22
N VAL A 41 -8.95 -8.69 2.02
CA VAL A 41 -8.55 -9.75 2.97
C VAL A 41 -7.23 -9.38 3.61
N LEU A 42 -7.19 -9.31 4.95
CA LEU A 42 -5.95 -9.07 5.67
C LEU A 42 -5.07 -10.33 5.67
N LEU A 43 -3.84 -10.19 5.18
CA LEU A 43 -2.78 -11.17 5.30
C LEU A 43 -1.85 -10.73 6.45
N THR A 44 -1.52 -11.66 7.33
CA THR A 44 -0.66 -11.42 8.52
C THR A 44 0.69 -12.13 8.42
N ARG A 45 0.80 -13.07 7.48
CA ARG A 45 2.02 -13.79 7.12
C ARG A 45 1.96 -14.20 5.66
N ASN A 46 3.11 -14.55 5.10
CA ASN A 46 3.23 -14.93 3.71
C ASN A 46 2.37 -16.14 3.31
N GLN A 47 2.20 -17.12 4.20
CA GLN A 47 1.43 -18.33 3.90
C GLN A 47 -0.07 -18.06 3.69
N ASP A 48 -0.62 -16.97 4.23
CA ASP A 48 -2.05 -16.64 4.16
C ASP A 48 -2.52 -16.44 2.70
N ILE A 49 -1.63 -16.06 1.77
CA ILE A 49 -1.97 -15.91 0.35
C ILE A 49 -2.38 -17.23 -0.30
N ASN A 50 -1.90 -18.37 0.22
CA ASN A 50 -2.18 -19.68 -0.36
C ASN A 50 -3.70 -19.96 -0.37
N ASP A 51 -4.41 -19.57 0.68
CA ASP A 51 -5.85 -19.78 0.82
C ASP A 51 -6.66 -18.98 -0.22
N LEU A 52 -6.07 -17.94 -0.81
CA LEU A 52 -6.71 -17.08 -1.82
C LEU A 52 -6.39 -17.50 -3.26
N VAL A 53 -5.27 -18.20 -3.47
CA VAL A 53 -4.76 -18.51 -4.82
C VAL A 53 -4.72 -20.00 -5.15
N LYS A 54 -4.67 -20.88 -4.15
CA LYS A 54 -4.71 -22.34 -4.31
C LYS A 54 -6.12 -22.83 -4.02
N ASN A 55 -6.89 -23.01 -5.08
CA ASN A 55 -8.30 -23.31 -4.99
C ASN A 55 -8.52 -24.82 -5.05
N PRO A 56 -9.21 -25.42 -4.06
CA PRO A 56 -9.53 -26.85 -4.10
C PRO A 56 -10.42 -27.20 -5.30
N ILE A 57 -10.22 -28.40 -5.85
CA ILE A 57 -11.07 -28.97 -6.91
C ILE A 57 -12.08 -29.92 -6.27
N ALA A 58 -13.38 -29.73 -6.51
CA ALA A 58 -14.41 -30.64 -6.01
C ALA A 58 -14.59 -31.87 -6.89
N ALA A 59 -14.57 -31.68 -8.20
CA ALA A 59 -14.56 -32.77 -9.17
C ALA A 59 -13.79 -32.37 -10.42
N LEU A 60 -13.13 -33.35 -11.03
CA LEU A 60 -12.45 -33.22 -12.30
C LEU A 60 -12.77 -34.47 -13.11
N SER A 61 -13.21 -34.29 -14.34
CA SER A 61 -13.53 -35.41 -15.22
C SER A 61 -13.28 -35.10 -16.69
N ALA A 62 -12.91 -36.12 -17.45
CA ALA A 62 -12.69 -36.05 -18.87
C ALA A 62 -13.67 -37.00 -19.55
N ALA A 63 -14.48 -36.48 -20.48
CA ALA A 63 -15.42 -37.29 -21.24
C ALA A 63 -14.65 -38.37 -22.03
N ALA A 64 -15.17 -39.59 -22.12
CA ALA A 64 -14.52 -40.63 -22.92
C ALA A 64 -14.39 -40.15 -24.37
N ALA A 65 -13.16 -40.17 -24.92
CA ALA A 65 -12.96 -39.89 -26.33
C ALA A 65 -13.81 -40.86 -27.16
N GLY A 66 -14.73 -40.35 -27.97
CA GLY A 66 -15.33 -41.18 -29.03
C GLY A 66 -14.20 -41.74 -29.90
N LYS A 67 -14.38 -42.92 -30.51
CA LYS A 67 -13.34 -43.60 -31.33
C LYS A 67 -12.76 -42.77 -32.51
N SER A 68 -13.25 -41.55 -32.73
CA SER A 68 -12.82 -40.60 -33.75
C SER A 68 -12.67 -39.15 -33.24
N ALA A 69 -12.74 -38.91 -31.92
CA ALA A 69 -12.61 -37.57 -31.36
C ALA A 69 -11.12 -37.21 -31.20
N ALA A 70 -10.67 -36.14 -31.88
CA ALA A 70 -9.30 -35.65 -31.78
C ALA A 70 -9.01 -34.97 -30.43
N ASN A 71 -10.06 -34.50 -29.73
CA ASN A 71 -9.97 -33.76 -28.47
C ASN A 71 -10.93 -34.35 -27.43
N VAL A 72 -10.53 -34.29 -26.16
CA VAL A 72 -11.39 -34.63 -25.02
C VAL A 72 -11.80 -33.36 -24.28
N THR A 73 -13.07 -33.26 -23.91
CA THR A 73 -13.57 -32.18 -23.04
C THR A 73 -13.36 -32.58 -21.57
N VAL A 74 -12.62 -31.74 -20.85
CA VAL A 74 -12.43 -31.83 -19.42
C VAL A 74 -13.41 -30.87 -18.75
N THR A 75 -14.05 -31.33 -17.67
CA THR A 75 -14.97 -30.55 -16.82
C THR A 75 -14.44 -30.56 -15.39
N MET A 76 -14.27 -29.38 -14.83
CA MET A 76 -13.86 -29.14 -13.45
C MET A 76 -14.96 -28.39 -12.71
N THR A 77 -15.28 -28.84 -11.49
CA THR A 77 -16.22 -28.13 -10.61
C THR A 77 -15.54 -27.68 -9.32
N LEU A 78 -15.87 -26.48 -8.88
CA LEU A 78 -15.42 -25.89 -7.63
C LEU A 78 -16.29 -26.40 -6.44
N PRO A 79 -15.74 -26.44 -5.21
CA PRO A 79 -16.51 -26.81 -4.00
C PRO A 79 -17.68 -25.90 -3.68
N GLU A 80 -18.53 -26.37 -2.76
CA GLU A 80 -19.61 -25.56 -2.22
C GLU A 80 -19.06 -24.30 -1.52
N GLY A 81 -19.72 -23.16 -1.73
CA GLY A 81 -19.26 -21.85 -1.24
C GLY A 81 -18.19 -21.16 -2.10
N SER A 82 -17.56 -21.85 -3.05
CA SER A 82 -16.60 -21.26 -4.00
C SER A 82 -17.28 -20.79 -5.29
N ASN A 83 -16.72 -19.77 -5.93
CA ASN A 83 -17.21 -19.20 -7.19
C ASN A 83 -16.01 -18.70 -8.01
N ILE A 84 -16.01 -18.91 -9.33
CA ILE A 84 -14.94 -18.43 -10.22
C ILE A 84 -15.00 -16.90 -10.43
N ARG A 85 -16.17 -16.31 -10.16
CA ARG A 85 -16.49 -14.87 -10.21
C ARG A 85 -16.16 -14.23 -11.56
N ARG A 86 -16.51 -14.96 -12.61
CA ARG A 86 -16.33 -14.59 -14.01
C ARG A 86 -17.63 -14.80 -14.77
N GLU A 87 -17.78 -14.04 -15.85
CA GLU A 87 -18.96 -14.16 -16.70
C GLU A 87 -19.02 -15.52 -17.40
N ASN A 88 -20.23 -16.03 -17.61
CA ASN A 88 -20.45 -17.24 -18.38
C ASN A 88 -19.88 -17.09 -19.80
N SER A 89 -19.31 -18.18 -20.32
CA SER A 89 -18.63 -18.30 -21.61
C SER A 89 -17.32 -17.49 -21.73
N SER A 90 -16.83 -16.88 -20.65
CA SER A 90 -15.51 -16.25 -20.64
C SER A 90 -14.38 -17.27 -20.50
N GLU A 91 -13.20 -16.95 -21.01
CA GLU A 91 -12.01 -17.77 -20.84
C GLU A 91 -11.19 -17.33 -19.62
N VAL A 92 -10.57 -18.30 -18.96
CA VAL A 92 -9.63 -18.12 -17.86
C VAL A 92 -8.47 -19.09 -18.01
N LYS A 93 -7.26 -18.58 -17.90
CA LYS A 93 -6.07 -19.42 -17.82
C LYS A 93 -5.90 -19.91 -16.40
N ILE A 94 -5.80 -21.23 -16.23
CA ILE A 94 -5.65 -21.90 -14.94
C ILE A 94 -4.42 -22.81 -14.96
N VAL A 95 -3.85 -23.05 -13.80
CA VAL A 95 -2.83 -24.09 -13.57
C VAL A 95 -3.42 -25.13 -12.63
N VAL A 96 -3.56 -26.37 -13.10
CA VAL A 96 -3.99 -27.52 -12.29
C VAL A 96 -2.75 -28.22 -11.76
N SER A 97 -2.74 -28.55 -10.47
CA SER A 97 -1.60 -29.17 -9.79
C SER A 97 -2.04 -30.14 -8.69
N GLY A 98 -1.23 -31.15 -8.40
CA GLY A 98 -1.49 -32.12 -7.32
C GLY A 98 -2.51 -33.21 -7.65
N CYS A 99 -3.01 -33.28 -8.89
CA CYS A 99 -3.82 -34.41 -9.34
C CYS A 99 -2.94 -35.63 -9.63
N SER A 100 -3.48 -36.83 -9.44
CA SER A 100 -2.84 -38.09 -9.83
C SER A 100 -3.77 -38.94 -10.71
N PRO A 101 -3.29 -39.52 -11.83
CA PRO A 101 -1.93 -39.43 -12.37
C PRO A 101 -1.53 -38.03 -12.88
N ASP A 102 -0.24 -37.76 -13.01
CA ASP A 102 0.29 -36.41 -13.30
C ASP A 102 -0.21 -35.80 -14.62
N ALA A 103 -0.73 -36.62 -15.54
CA ALA A 103 -1.29 -36.18 -16.81
C ALA A 103 -2.46 -35.17 -16.67
N TRP A 104 -3.13 -35.12 -15.50
CA TRP A 104 -4.18 -34.13 -15.20
C TRP A 104 -3.64 -32.74 -14.84
N ASN A 105 -2.35 -32.63 -14.54
CA ASN A 105 -1.71 -31.38 -14.14
C ASN A 105 -1.21 -30.62 -15.37
N GLY A 106 -1.26 -29.30 -15.34
CA GLY A 106 -0.82 -28.46 -16.44
C GLY A 106 -1.46 -27.08 -16.45
N GLU A 107 -1.05 -26.26 -17.40
CA GLU A 107 -1.69 -24.98 -17.70
C GLU A 107 -2.74 -25.18 -18.79
N TYR A 108 -3.95 -24.66 -18.57
CA TYR A 108 -5.08 -24.79 -19.48
C TYR A 108 -5.79 -23.45 -19.65
N THR A 109 -6.33 -23.21 -20.85
CA THR A 109 -7.31 -22.15 -21.07
C THR A 109 -8.70 -22.75 -20.97
N ALA A 110 -9.40 -22.46 -19.87
CA ALA A 110 -10.71 -23.00 -19.56
C ALA A 110 -11.81 -21.98 -19.82
N THR A 111 -12.96 -22.46 -20.32
CA THR A 111 -14.19 -21.70 -20.50
C THR A 111 -15.07 -21.86 -19.27
N VAL A 112 -15.55 -20.73 -18.73
CA VAL A 112 -16.54 -20.67 -17.66
C VAL A 112 -17.90 -21.09 -18.23
N THR A 113 -18.51 -22.12 -17.67
CA THR A 113 -19.85 -22.59 -18.09
C THR A 113 -20.95 -22.18 -17.12
N ASP A 114 -20.58 -22.03 -15.85
CA ASP A 114 -21.37 -21.40 -14.80
C ASP A 114 -20.42 -20.89 -13.69
N GLU A 115 -20.97 -20.38 -12.60
CA GLU A 115 -20.22 -19.83 -11.46
C GLU A 115 -19.23 -20.80 -10.80
N LYS A 116 -19.35 -22.11 -11.03
CA LYS A 116 -18.55 -23.17 -10.40
C LYS A 116 -17.96 -24.15 -11.39
N THR A 117 -18.29 -24.07 -12.66
CA THR A 117 -17.90 -25.05 -13.66
C THR A 117 -16.98 -24.44 -14.72
N LEU A 118 -15.84 -25.11 -14.93
CA LEU A 118 -14.84 -24.79 -15.94
C LEU A 118 -14.68 -25.95 -16.90
N THR A 119 -14.60 -25.68 -18.20
CA THR A 119 -14.39 -26.70 -19.22
C THR A 119 -13.28 -26.33 -20.18
N TRP A 120 -12.45 -27.29 -20.60
CA TRP A 120 -11.43 -27.08 -21.63
C TRP A 120 -11.25 -28.33 -22.48
N THR A 121 -10.55 -28.20 -23.59
CA THR A 121 -10.21 -29.32 -24.45
C THR A 121 -8.72 -29.64 -24.40
N ILE A 122 -8.40 -30.92 -24.35
CA ILE A 122 -7.02 -31.43 -24.46
C ILE A 122 -6.88 -32.23 -25.75
N ALA A 123 -5.76 -32.06 -26.43
CA ALA A 123 -5.42 -32.76 -27.66
C ALA A 123 -4.74 -34.10 -27.33
N ASP A 124 -5.47 -35.02 -26.69
CA ASP A 124 -5.09 -36.43 -26.58
C ASP A 124 -6.25 -37.28 -26.02
N SER A 125 -6.37 -38.51 -26.49
CA SER A 125 -7.31 -39.54 -26.04
C SER A 125 -6.91 -40.21 -24.71
N GLN A 126 -5.81 -39.80 -24.10
CA GLN A 126 -5.20 -40.48 -22.94
C GLN A 126 -5.95 -40.26 -21.62
N LEU A 127 -6.69 -39.16 -21.47
CA LEU A 127 -7.46 -38.90 -20.26
C LEU A 127 -8.94 -39.24 -20.45
N SER A 128 -9.44 -40.12 -19.59
CA SER A 128 -10.87 -40.43 -19.49
C SER A 128 -11.22 -40.71 -18.04
N GLY A 129 -12.46 -40.45 -17.65
CA GLY A 129 -12.91 -40.64 -16.27
C GLY A 129 -12.44 -39.51 -15.38
N SER A 130 -11.89 -39.83 -14.20
CA SER A 130 -11.49 -38.85 -13.17
C SER A 130 -10.10 -39.19 -12.61
N PRO A 131 -9.36 -38.22 -12.06
CA PRO A 131 -8.12 -38.50 -11.36
C PRO A 131 -8.38 -39.35 -10.09
N VAL A 132 -7.39 -40.15 -9.71
CA VAL A 132 -7.39 -40.95 -8.47
C VAL A 132 -7.25 -40.04 -7.25
N THR A 133 -6.40 -39.03 -7.35
CA THR A 133 -6.22 -37.98 -6.33
C THR A 133 -6.62 -36.66 -6.94
N LEU A 134 -7.55 -35.94 -6.32
CA LEU A 134 -7.88 -34.58 -6.70
C LEU A 134 -6.84 -33.60 -6.13
N GLY A 135 -6.43 -32.67 -6.97
CA GLY A 135 -5.53 -31.59 -6.61
C GLY A 135 -6.25 -30.27 -6.40
N GLN A 136 -5.57 -29.20 -6.80
CA GLN A 136 -6.00 -27.82 -6.69
C GLN A 136 -5.74 -27.10 -8.02
N PHE A 137 -6.35 -25.94 -8.21
CA PHE A 137 -6.04 -25.06 -9.32
C PHE A 137 -5.74 -23.64 -8.84
N SER A 138 -4.94 -22.91 -9.62
CA SER A 138 -4.76 -21.47 -9.47
C SER A 138 -5.10 -20.76 -10.76
N ILE A 139 -5.41 -19.48 -10.68
CA ILE A 139 -5.61 -18.62 -11.86
C ILE A 139 -4.25 -18.04 -12.25
N VAL A 140 -3.92 -18.03 -13.54
CA VAL A 140 -2.68 -17.40 -14.03
C VAL A 140 -2.68 -15.92 -13.67
N GLY A 141 -1.56 -15.42 -13.16
CA GLY A 141 -1.40 -14.10 -12.56
C GLY A 141 -1.35 -14.13 -11.03
N SER A 142 -1.82 -15.22 -10.41
CA SER A 142 -1.74 -15.40 -8.94
C SER A 142 -0.31 -15.58 -8.44
N GLU A 143 0.60 -16.10 -9.27
CA GLU A 143 2.03 -16.20 -8.99
C GLU A 143 2.67 -14.83 -8.72
N ASN A 144 2.22 -13.78 -9.42
CA ASN A 144 2.70 -12.41 -9.19
C ASN A 144 2.26 -11.89 -7.82
N LEU A 145 1.05 -12.26 -7.37
CA LEU A 145 0.55 -11.94 -6.03
C LEU A 145 1.37 -12.67 -4.96
N VAL A 146 1.65 -13.96 -5.17
CA VAL A 146 2.48 -14.77 -4.26
C VAL A 146 3.88 -14.16 -4.16
N THR A 147 4.50 -13.78 -5.28
CA THR A 147 5.80 -13.09 -5.28
C THR A 147 5.75 -11.79 -4.50
N ALA A 148 4.76 -10.93 -4.74
CA ALA A 148 4.61 -9.67 -4.03
C ALA A 148 4.44 -9.85 -2.51
N VAL A 149 3.56 -10.77 -2.09
CA VAL A 149 3.31 -11.08 -0.67
C VAL A 149 4.56 -11.67 -0.01
N ASN A 150 5.26 -12.58 -0.67
CA ASN A 150 6.50 -13.16 -0.15
C ASN A 150 7.59 -12.09 0.02
N THR A 151 7.77 -11.21 -0.97
CA THR A 151 8.76 -10.13 -0.88
C THR A 151 8.40 -9.10 0.21
N PHE A 152 7.11 -8.80 0.39
CA PHE A 152 6.62 -7.93 1.48
C PHE A 152 6.97 -8.52 2.86
N PHE A 153 6.58 -9.78 3.12
CA PHE A 153 6.82 -10.41 4.42
C PHE A 153 8.27 -10.86 4.66
N ALA A 154 9.11 -10.90 3.62
CA ALA A 154 10.55 -11.10 3.78
C ALA A 154 11.22 -9.95 4.57
N GLN A 155 10.59 -8.77 4.62
CA GLN A 155 11.10 -7.63 5.40
C GLN A 155 10.76 -7.76 6.90
N GLY A 156 9.67 -8.46 7.23
CA GLY A 156 9.18 -8.66 8.59
C GLY A 156 7.66 -8.83 8.64
N ASN A 157 7.13 -9.06 9.85
CA ASN A 157 5.70 -9.33 10.09
C ASN A 157 5.06 -8.40 11.15
N SER A 158 5.67 -7.24 11.41
CA SER A 158 5.12 -6.25 12.36
C SER A 158 3.85 -5.56 11.86
N VAL A 159 3.58 -5.63 10.55
CA VAL A 159 2.41 -5.08 9.88
C VAL A 159 1.87 -6.10 8.88
N GLY A 160 0.55 -6.18 8.76
CA GLY A 160 -0.12 -6.99 7.75
C GLY A 160 -0.29 -6.24 6.43
N ILE A 161 -0.75 -6.94 5.40
CA ILE A 161 -1.11 -6.33 4.11
C ILE A 161 -2.44 -6.90 3.62
N TYR A 162 -3.25 -6.04 3.02
CA TYR A 162 -4.52 -6.48 2.44
C TYR A 162 -4.32 -6.96 1.00
N LEU A 163 -5.02 -8.02 0.61
CA LEU A 163 -5.26 -8.30 -0.80
C LEU A 163 -6.61 -7.66 -1.18
N LEU A 164 -6.58 -6.73 -2.14
CA LEU A 164 -7.78 -6.09 -2.68
C LEU A 164 -8.07 -6.66 -4.07
N GLU A 165 -9.02 -7.58 -4.13
CA GLU A 165 -9.57 -8.11 -5.37
C GLU A 165 -10.66 -7.15 -5.89
N LEU A 166 -10.57 -6.72 -7.15
CA LEU A 166 -11.54 -5.82 -7.80
C LEU A 166 -12.24 -6.48 -9.00
N GLY A 167 -12.12 -7.79 -9.13
CA GLY A 167 -12.74 -8.59 -10.17
C GLY A 167 -12.00 -8.50 -11.51
N VAL A 168 -12.33 -9.42 -12.42
CA VAL A 168 -11.82 -9.37 -13.80
C VAL A 168 -12.39 -8.16 -14.51
N GLN A 169 -11.52 -7.34 -15.08
CA GLN A 169 -11.90 -6.12 -15.81
C GLN A 169 -11.80 -6.33 -17.31
N LYS A 170 -12.96 -6.42 -17.98
CA LYS A 170 -13.06 -6.54 -19.44
C LYS A 170 -12.69 -5.22 -20.11
N GLY A 171 -11.46 -5.13 -20.60
CA GLY A 171 -10.90 -3.91 -21.20
C GLY A 171 -9.45 -3.66 -20.82
N GLY A 172 -8.84 -4.55 -20.01
CA GLY A 172 -7.44 -4.46 -19.61
C GLY A 172 -7.20 -3.35 -18.60
N VAL A 173 -5.95 -2.88 -18.55
CA VAL A 173 -5.41 -1.93 -17.56
C VAL A 173 -6.31 -0.72 -17.32
N SER A 174 -6.85 -0.10 -18.37
CA SER A 174 -7.77 1.05 -18.25
C SER A 174 -8.99 0.78 -17.34
N LYS A 175 -9.61 -0.41 -17.50
CA LYS A 175 -10.78 -0.79 -16.68
C LYS A 175 -10.40 -1.19 -15.27
N GLU A 176 -9.21 -1.75 -15.09
CA GLU A 176 -8.62 -2.00 -13.76
C GLU A 176 -8.41 -0.70 -12.99
N ILE A 177 -7.84 0.32 -13.64
CA ILE A 177 -7.62 1.65 -13.06
C ILE A 177 -8.96 2.31 -12.72
N ALA A 178 -9.95 2.23 -13.61
CA ALA A 178 -11.28 2.75 -13.36
C ALA A 178 -11.97 2.07 -12.16
N ALA A 179 -11.81 0.75 -12.02
CA ALA A 179 -12.34 -0.01 -10.88
C ALA A 179 -11.70 0.41 -9.56
N LEU A 180 -10.37 0.58 -9.53
CA LEU A 180 -9.68 1.11 -8.34
C LEU A 180 -10.14 2.52 -8.02
N LYS A 181 -10.23 3.39 -9.03
CA LYS A 181 -10.70 4.76 -8.84
C LYS A 181 -12.09 4.79 -8.21
N ALA A 182 -13.03 3.99 -8.71
CA ALA A 182 -14.37 3.88 -8.15
C ALA A 182 -14.36 3.34 -6.70
N TYR A 183 -13.51 2.34 -6.41
CA TYR A 183 -13.34 1.84 -5.04
C TYR A 183 -12.82 2.94 -4.09
N MET A 184 -11.93 3.81 -4.56
CA MET A 184 -11.35 4.91 -3.78
C MET A 184 -12.29 6.11 -3.61
N GLU A 185 -13.44 6.17 -4.32
CA GLU A 185 -14.43 7.24 -4.13
C GLU A 185 -15.12 7.18 -2.77
N ASP A 186 -15.16 6.00 -2.13
CA ASP A 186 -15.58 5.88 -0.73
C ASP A 186 -14.40 6.22 0.21
N PRO A 187 -14.44 7.34 0.94
CA PRO A 187 -13.36 7.74 1.84
C PRO A 187 -13.11 6.75 2.98
N LEU A 188 -14.06 5.85 3.28
CA LEU A 188 -13.90 4.82 4.32
C LEU A 188 -13.10 3.61 3.83
N LEU A 189 -12.96 3.41 2.51
CA LEU A 189 -12.30 2.26 1.90
C LEU A 189 -10.82 2.51 1.56
N ARG A 190 -10.27 3.63 2.04
CA ARG A 190 -8.90 4.08 1.71
C ARG A 190 -7.81 3.24 2.35
N PHE A 191 -6.77 2.94 1.57
CA PHE A 191 -5.46 2.50 2.04
C PHE A 191 -4.46 3.65 1.89
N TYR A 192 -3.40 3.62 2.69
CA TYR A 192 -2.31 4.57 2.60
C TYR A 192 -1.34 4.20 1.48
N ALA A 193 -1.11 2.91 1.27
CA ALA A 193 -0.23 2.38 0.24
C ALA A 193 -0.95 1.36 -0.64
N TYR A 194 -0.76 1.46 -1.95
CA TYR A 194 -1.25 0.51 -2.95
C TYR A 194 -0.08 -0.02 -3.78
N LEU A 195 0.13 -1.33 -3.80
CA LEU A 195 1.00 -1.97 -4.77
C LEU A 195 0.20 -2.23 -6.04
N VAL A 196 0.57 -1.53 -7.12
CA VAL A 196 -0.13 -1.65 -8.40
C VAL A 196 0.39 -2.84 -9.21
N PRO A 197 -0.44 -3.44 -10.08
CA PRO A 197 0.01 -4.49 -10.98
C PRO A 197 1.10 -3.98 -11.92
N GLN A 198 2.09 -4.83 -12.23
CA GLN A 198 3.19 -4.50 -13.14
C GLN A 198 2.75 -3.91 -14.50
N PRO A 199 1.66 -4.39 -15.15
CA PRO A 199 1.22 -3.82 -16.43
C PRO A 199 0.78 -2.35 -16.38
N TRP A 200 0.58 -1.77 -15.19
CA TRP A 200 0.22 -0.36 -15.04
C TRP A 200 1.43 0.58 -15.19
N ASP A 201 2.65 0.03 -15.19
CA ASP A 201 3.86 0.85 -15.31
C ASP A 201 3.90 1.62 -16.65
N GLY A 202 3.92 2.94 -16.57
CA GLY A 202 3.92 3.85 -17.72
C GLY A 202 2.54 4.07 -18.35
N ASP A 203 1.48 3.49 -17.81
CA ASP A 203 0.12 3.67 -18.34
C ASP A 203 -0.41 5.10 -18.10
N ALA A 204 -0.97 5.71 -19.15
CA ALA A 204 -1.40 7.10 -19.13
C ALA A 204 -2.60 7.35 -18.20
N GLU A 205 -3.52 6.39 -18.06
CA GLU A 205 -4.66 6.50 -17.17
C GLU A 205 -4.23 6.31 -15.72
N PHE A 206 -3.26 5.44 -15.45
CA PHE A 206 -2.69 5.29 -14.12
C PHE A 206 -1.96 6.56 -13.69
N ILE A 207 -1.14 7.14 -14.56
CA ILE A 207 -0.49 8.44 -14.32
C ILE A 207 -1.53 9.53 -14.02
N SER A 208 -2.67 9.51 -14.72
CA SER A 208 -3.78 10.44 -14.50
C SER A 208 -4.45 10.23 -13.14
N LEU A 209 -4.68 8.98 -12.73
CA LEU A 209 -5.17 8.65 -11.39
C LEU A 209 -4.18 9.12 -10.32
N ALA A 210 -2.89 8.81 -10.45
CA ALA A 210 -1.87 9.19 -9.48
C ALA A 210 -1.81 10.72 -9.31
N LYS A 211 -1.97 11.49 -10.39
CA LYS A 211 -2.02 12.96 -10.36
C LYS A 211 -3.18 13.54 -9.54
N LEU A 212 -4.26 12.78 -9.29
CA LEU A 212 -5.33 13.20 -8.39
C LEU A 212 -4.90 13.24 -6.92
N HIS A 213 -3.78 12.59 -6.58
CA HIS A 213 -3.27 12.43 -5.20
C HIS A 213 -1.96 13.19 -4.94
N ILE A 214 -1.70 14.28 -5.67
CA ILE A 214 -0.46 15.07 -5.50
C ILE A 214 -0.54 16.16 -4.43
N ALA A 215 -1.74 16.47 -3.93
CA ALA A 215 -1.91 17.47 -2.88
C ALA A 215 -1.17 17.05 -1.60
N ASN A 216 -0.71 18.03 -0.83
CA ASN A 216 -0.01 17.77 0.43
C ASN A 216 -0.90 17.06 1.48
N GLU A 217 -2.22 17.21 1.35
CA GLU A 217 -3.24 16.57 2.19
C GLU A 217 -3.67 15.19 1.67
N ALA A 218 -3.25 14.81 0.45
CA ALA A 218 -3.57 13.50 -0.12
C ALA A 218 -2.62 12.44 0.46
N MET A 219 -3.18 11.49 1.22
CA MET A 219 -2.44 10.47 1.97
C MET A 219 -2.50 9.10 1.26
N GLN A 220 -2.37 9.09 -0.07
CA GLN A 220 -2.37 7.87 -0.88
C GLN A 220 -1.11 7.77 -1.72
N TYR A 221 -0.45 6.61 -1.65
CA TYR A 221 0.79 6.33 -2.37
C TYR A 221 0.68 5.03 -3.17
N PHE A 222 1.18 5.08 -4.40
CA PHE A 222 1.20 3.97 -5.34
C PHE A 222 2.63 3.49 -5.53
N PHE A 223 2.87 2.23 -5.15
CA PHE A 223 4.14 1.55 -5.30
C PHE A 223 4.17 0.85 -6.65
N VAL A 224 5.13 1.25 -7.48
CA VAL A 224 5.25 0.77 -8.86
C VAL A 224 6.58 0.06 -9.01
N LEU A 225 6.54 -1.20 -9.44
CA LEU A 225 7.72 -1.90 -9.91
C LEU A 225 7.99 -1.45 -11.36
N THR A 226 9.08 -0.70 -11.58
CA THR A 226 9.44 -0.16 -12.89
C THR A 226 10.61 -0.91 -13.49
N LYS A 227 10.63 -1.03 -14.82
CA LYS A 227 11.79 -1.53 -15.56
C LYS A 227 12.98 -0.56 -15.42
N THR A 228 14.20 -1.08 -15.42
CA THR A 228 15.42 -0.30 -15.58
C THR A 228 15.38 0.54 -16.87
N PRO A 229 15.76 1.83 -16.82
CA PRO A 229 15.90 2.65 -18.03
C PRO A 229 16.82 2.02 -19.06
N ASP A 230 16.41 2.06 -20.34
CA ASP A 230 17.21 1.49 -21.44
C ASP A 230 18.45 2.36 -21.76
N ASP A 231 18.39 3.68 -21.49
CA ASP A 231 19.51 4.61 -21.71
C ASP A 231 19.53 5.82 -20.74
N THR A 232 20.50 6.72 -20.92
CA THR A 232 20.69 7.93 -20.10
C THR A 232 19.81 9.12 -20.48
N ASN A 233 19.07 9.04 -21.58
CA ASN A 233 18.11 10.06 -22.02
C ASN A 233 16.71 9.82 -21.46
N TYR A 234 16.51 8.71 -20.76
CA TYR A 234 15.25 8.36 -20.13
C TYR A 234 14.69 9.48 -19.25
N VAL A 235 13.40 9.74 -19.43
CA VAL A 235 12.59 10.65 -18.60
C VAL A 235 11.49 9.82 -17.96
N SER A 236 11.42 9.84 -16.64
CA SER A 236 10.39 9.10 -15.92
C SER A 236 9.01 9.69 -16.24
N PRO A 237 8.01 8.86 -16.59
CA PRO A 237 6.64 9.33 -16.77
C PRO A 237 6.02 9.83 -15.44
N TYR A 238 6.65 9.50 -14.31
CA TYR A 238 6.21 9.87 -12.96
C TYR A 238 6.86 11.13 -12.41
N ALA A 239 7.71 11.82 -13.19
CA ALA A 239 8.43 13.00 -12.73
C ALA A 239 7.46 14.04 -12.13
N GLY A 240 7.69 14.42 -10.87
CA GLY A 240 6.86 15.41 -10.16
C GLY A 240 5.58 14.85 -9.52
N ILE A 241 5.32 13.54 -9.58
CA ILE A 241 4.10 12.94 -9.02
C ILE A 241 4.40 12.43 -7.60
N LYS A 242 4.03 13.21 -6.57
CA LYS A 242 4.18 12.89 -5.14
C LYS A 242 3.68 11.49 -4.78
N SER A 243 2.51 11.10 -5.27
CA SER A 243 1.85 9.85 -4.92
C SER A 243 2.51 8.62 -5.51
N VAL A 244 3.53 8.73 -6.38
CA VAL A 244 4.19 7.57 -6.99
C VAL A 244 5.53 7.31 -6.33
N ILE A 245 5.78 6.02 -6.05
CA ILE A 245 7.06 5.50 -5.58
C ILE A 245 7.49 4.43 -6.59
N ALA A 246 8.23 4.87 -7.60
CA ALA A 246 8.81 3.99 -8.61
C ALA A 246 10.06 3.30 -8.05
N THR A 247 10.12 1.97 -8.18
CA THR A 247 11.23 1.14 -7.69
C THR A 247 11.69 0.15 -8.75
N ALA A 248 12.98 0.10 -9.03
CA ALA A 248 13.61 -0.83 -9.96
C ALA A 248 14.49 -1.86 -9.22
N ASP A 249 14.60 -3.07 -9.77
CA ASP A 249 15.58 -4.07 -9.37
C ASP A 249 16.20 -4.77 -10.59
N ASP A 250 17.22 -5.61 -10.37
CA ASP A 250 17.96 -6.29 -11.44
C ASP A 250 17.19 -7.40 -12.14
N THR A 251 16.14 -7.91 -11.50
CA THR A 251 15.44 -9.13 -11.91
C THR A 251 14.03 -8.84 -12.40
N TYR A 252 13.73 -7.58 -12.73
CA TYR A 252 12.43 -7.17 -13.24
C TYR A 252 11.93 -8.14 -14.34
N PRO A 253 10.72 -8.73 -14.19
CA PRO A 253 9.75 -8.57 -13.09
C PRO A 253 9.71 -9.74 -12.07
N ALA A 254 10.71 -10.63 -12.06
CA ALA A 254 10.70 -11.86 -11.27
C ALA A 254 10.67 -11.62 -9.75
N THR A 255 11.22 -10.51 -9.26
CA THR A 255 11.09 -10.04 -7.87
C THR A 255 10.28 -8.77 -7.81
N ASN A 256 9.60 -8.52 -6.69
CA ASN A 256 8.80 -7.32 -6.52
C ASN A 256 9.43 -6.38 -5.49
N ALA A 257 10.51 -5.69 -5.88
CA ALA A 257 11.19 -4.73 -4.99
C ALA A 257 10.27 -3.60 -4.50
N ALA A 258 9.27 -3.18 -5.28
CA ALA A 258 8.28 -2.22 -4.85
C ALA A 258 7.49 -2.69 -3.60
N ALA A 259 7.20 -4.00 -3.49
CA ALA A 259 6.59 -4.59 -2.30
C ALA A 259 7.51 -4.52 -1.06
N ALA A 260 8.83 -4.70 -1.23
CA ALA A 260 9.79 -4.57 -0.13
C ALA A 260 9.90 -3.11 0.36
N VAL A 261 9.89 -2.15 -0.55
CA VAL A 261 9.88 -0.71 -0.21
C VAL A 261 8.55 -0.31 0.46
N MET A 262 7.43 -0.84 -0.03
CA MET A 262 6.11 -0.63 0.58
C MET A 262 6.07 -1.10 2.03
N TRP A 263 6.61 -2.28 2.34
CA TRP A 263 6.71 -2.74 3.73
C TRP A 263 7.48 -1.76 4.58
N ASN A 264 8.66 -1.31 4.12
CA ASN A 264 9.48 -0.33 4.86
C ASN A 264 8.71 0.98 5.12
N TYR A 265 7.87 1.40 4.19
CA TYR A 265 7.09 2.62 4.33
C TYR A 265 5.97 2.49 5.37
N VAL A 266 5.24 1.37 5.38
CA VAL A 266 4.05 1.18 6.23
C VAL A 266 4.32 0.45 7.55
N SER A 267 5.51 -0.13 7.74
CA SER A 267 5.86 -0.88 8.96
C SER A 267 6.25 0.01 10.14
N ALA A 268 6.45 1.31 9.91
CA ALA A 268 6.80 2.24 10.96
C ALA A 268 5.69 2.26 12.04
N SER A 269 6.11 2.08 13.29
CA SER A 269 5.28 2.24 14.49
C SER A 269 6.04 3.16 15.44
N PRO A 270 5.99 4.48 15.19
CA PRO A 270 6.87 5.44 15.84
C PRO A 270 6.61 5.52 17.34
N SER A 271 7.68 5.58 18.14
CA SER A 271 7.63 5.83 19.58
C SER A 271 8.86 6.61 20.05
N GLU A 272 8.92 6.99 21.32
CA GLU A 272 10.08 7.69 21.88
C GLU A 272 11.37 6.85 21.81
N ILE A 273 11.21 5.52 21.79
CA ILE A 273 12.31 4.55 21.72
C ILE A 273 12.51 4.07 20.28
N ASN A 274 11.41 3.90 19.53
CA ASN A 274 11.42 3.44 18.14
C ASN A 274 11.14 4.61 17.19
N LYS A 275 12.15 5.44 16.96
CA LYS A 275 12.03 6.57 16.03
C LYS A 275 11.90 6.07 14.58
N VAL A 276 11.30 6.90 13.72
CA VAL A 276 11.22 6.56 12.28
C VAL A 276 12.60 6.71 11.64
N PRO A 277 13.20 5.63 11.11
CA PRO A 277 14.46 5.74 10.40
C PRO A 277 14.24 6.39 9.02
N PRO A 278 15.25 7.06 8.45
CA PRO A 278 15.21 7.51 7.06
C PRO A 278 14.89 6.36 6.09
N MET A 279 14.24 6.67 4.96
CA MET A 279 13.92 5.67 3.95
C MET A 279 15.11 5.32 3.06
N ALA A 280 16.00 6.28 2.78
CA ALA A 280 17.25 6.02 2.07
C ALA A 280 18.12 4.99 2.81
N PHE A 281 18.72 4.09 2.04
CA PHE A 281 19.68 3.06 2.46
C PHE A 281 19.15 2.01 3.44
N ARG A 282 17.82 1.90 3.62
CA ARG A 282 17.23 0.82 4.41
C ARG A 282 17.53 -0.54 3.79
N TYR A 283 17.73 -1.54 4.63
CA TYR A 283 17.89 -2.92 4.16
C TYR A 283 16.63 -3.41 3.46
N LEU A 284 16.84 -4.11 2.37
CA LEU A 284 15.83 -4.86 1.66
C LEU A 284 16.21 -6.33 1.67
N GLN A 285 15.25 -7.21 1.88
CA GLN A 285 15.40 -8.67 1.83
C GLN A 285 14.66 -9.24 0.61
N ALA A 286 15.04 -10.44 0.16
CA ALA A 286 14.40 -11.14 -0.96
C ALA A 286 14.27 -10.30 -2.26
N VAL A 287 15.26 -9.46 -2.51
CA VAL A 287 15.42 -8.64 -3.72
C VAL A 287 16.86 -8.72 -4.21
N ASN A 288 17.11 -8.29 -5.45
CA ASN A 288 18.44 -8.35 -6.07
C ASN A 288 19.02 -6.95 -6.28
N ALA A 289 20.28 -6.75 -5.87
CA ALA A 289 21.03 -5.54 -6.19
C ALA A 289 21.15 -5.36 -7.71
N HIS A 290 20.91 -4.13 -8.15
CA HIS A 290 20.92 -3.72 -9.54
C HIS A 290 22.33 -3.80 -10.14
N LYS A 291 22.48 -4.42 -11.32
CA LYS A 291 23.78 -4.57 -12.02
C LYS A 291 23.95 -3.62 -13.20
N GLY A 292 23.02 -2.66 -13.36
CA GLY A 292 23.10 -1.63 -14.38
C GLY A 292 24.37 -0.78 -14.29
N LYS A 293 24.80 -0.24 -15.44
CA LYS A 293 25.95 0.66 -15.53
C LYS A 293 25.75 1.88 -14.64
N ASN A 294 26.83 2.42 -14.07
CA ASN A 294 26.77 3.60 -13.21
C ASN A 294 26.03 4.79 -13.85
N SER A 295 26.19 5.00 -15.17
CA SER A 295 25.46 6.04 -15.91
C SER A 295 23.93 5.87 -15.88
N ILE A 296 23.45 4.62 -15.87
CA ILE A 296 22.01 4.30 -15.73
C ILE A 296 21.56 4.49 -14.28
N LEU A 297 22.37 4.10 -13.30
CA LEU A 297 22.07 4.35 -11.88
C LEU A 297 21.96 5.86 -11.58
N THR A 298 22.87 6.66 -12.13
CA THR A 298 22.80 8.14 -12.09
C THR A 298 21.54 8.66 -12.77
N THR A 299 21.13 8.05 -13.89
CA THR A 299 19.89 8.42 -14.59
C THR A 299 18.66 8.11 -13.72
N MET A 300 18.58 6.93 -13.11
CA MET A 300 17.51 6.59 -12.15
C MET A 300 17.46 7.57 -10.98
N THR A 301 18.63 7.91 -10.42
CA THR A 301 18.77 8.91 -9.35
C THR A 301 18.25 10.29 -9.75
N LYS A 302 18.57 10.74 -10.97
CA LYS A 302 18.09 12.02 -11.53
C LYS A 302 16.58 12.02 -11.78
N GLN A 303 16.03 10.86 -12.14
CA GLN A 303 14.61 10.68 -12.47
C GLN A 303 13.74 10.28 -11.26
N ASN A 304 14.29 10.34 -10.04
CA ASN A 304 13.62 9.95 -8.79
C ASN A 304 13.04 8.52 -8.83
N ILE A 305 13.80 7.60 -9.42
CA ILE A 305 13.51 6.17 -9.39
C ILE A 305 14.37 5.56 -8.29
N ASN A 306 13.71 4.91 -7.34
CA ASN A 306 14.41 4.13 -6.32
C ASN A 306 14.94 2.85 -6.94
N TYR A 307 16.05 2.34 -6.45
CA TYR A 307 16.57 1.07 -6.91
C TYR A 307 17.25 0.29 -5.79
N VAL A 308 17.33 -1.02 -5.96
CA VAL A 308 18.03 -1.90 -5.03
C VAL A 308 19.52 -1.88 -5.36
N ASP A 309 20.38 -1.68 -4.37
CA ASP A 309 21.84 -1.78 -4.52
C ASP A 309 22.44 -2.59 -3.36
N THR A 310 23.76 -2.74 -3.33
CA THR A 310 24.52 -3.44 -2.31
C THR A 310 24.97 -2.47 -1.21
N GLY A 311 24.93 -2.89 0.05
CA GLY A 311 25.55 -2.18 1.18
C GLY A 311 27.08 -2.30 1.28
N ALA A 312 27.75 -2.88 0.28
CA ALA A 312 29.17 -3.23 0.35
C ALA A 312 30.11 -2.02 0.54
N GLU A 313 29.69 -0.81 0.13
CA GLU A 313 30.45 0.42 0.40
C GLU A 313 30.71 0.61 1.91
N GLY A 314 29.72 0.26 2.74
CA GLY A 314 29.84 0.26 4.20
C GLY A 314 30.35 -1.06 4.80
N GLY A 315 30.84 -2.00 3.98
CA GLY A 315 31.22 -3.34 4.41
C GLY A 315 30.04 -4.24 4.81
N ILE A 316 28.83 -3.93 4.33
CA ILE A 316 27.59 -4.66 4.66
C ILE A 316 27.19 -5.58 3.50
N SER A 317 26.81 -6.82 3.82
CA SER A 317 26.42 -7.82 2.81
C SER A 317 24.97 -7.75 2.35
N ASN A 318 24.12 -6.99 3.04
CA ASN A 318 22.70 -6.84 2.69
C ASN A 318 22.49 -5.91 1.49
N THR A 319 21.40 -6.15 0.77
CA THR A 319 20.87 -5.20 -0.20
C THR A 319 20.20 -4.01 0.49
N ILE A 320 20.25 -2.86 -0.15
CA ILE A 320 19.74 -1.59 0.37
C ILE A 320 18.84 -0.88 -0.65
N LEU A 321 17.92 -0.06 -0.16
CA LEU A 321 17.15 0.89 -0.96
C LEU A 321 17.97 2.14 -1.25
N VAL A 322 18.23 2.47 -2.50
CA VAL A 322 18.88 3.74 -2.85
C VAL A 322 17.84 4.84 -3.05
N LYS A 323 18.18 6.06 -2.61
CA LYS A 323 17.37 7.31 -2.61
C LYS A 323 16.24 7.38 -1.59
N GLY A 324 15.31 6.43 -1.58
CA GLY A 324 14.15 6.44 -0.67
C GLY A 324 13.24 7.66 -0.86
N VAL A 325 12.89 7.98 -2.11
CA VAL A 325 12.13 9.17 -2.50
C VAL A 325 10.81 8.82 -3.19
N THR A 326 9.82 9.71 -3.10
CA THR A 326 8.69 9.76 -4.03
C THR A 326 9.12 10.37 -5.37
N SER A 327 8.33 10.20 -6.44
CA SER A 327 8.72 10.68 -7.78
C SER A 327 8.69 12.21 -7.95
N ASP A 328 8.21 12.96 -6.95
CA ASP A 328 8.43 14.41 -6.82
C ASP A 328 9.84 14.79 -6.30
N GLY A 329 10.64 13.80 -5.88
CA GLY A 329 12.01 13.97 -5.39
C GLY A 329 12.12 14.24 -3.89
N ASN A 330 11.00 14.31 -3.16
CA ASN A 330 11.03 14.41 -1.70
C ASN A 330 11.31 13.05 -1.07
N ASP A 331 11.94 13.08 0.11
CA ASP A 331 12.20 11.87 0.90
C ASP A 331 10.86 11.25 1.31
N MET A 332 10.73 9.94 1.23
CA MET A 332 9.52 9.25 1.68
C MET A 332 9.26 9.50 3.19
N THR A 333 10.30 9.61 4.03
CA THR A 333 10.19 9.98 5.45
C THR A 333 9.64 11.40 5.64
N TYR A 334 9.92 12.32 4.71
CA TYR A 334 9.36 13.68 4.72
C TYR A 334 7.83 13.61 4.61
N TRP A 335 7.32 12.89 3.62
CA TRP A 335 5.89 12.77 3.39
C TRP A 335 5.19 11.96 4.49
N TYR A 336 5.82 10.90 4.97
CA TYR A 336 5.32 10.15 6.13
C TYR A 336 5.14 11.06 7.36
N SER A 337 6.08 11.96 7.63
CA SER A 337 5.99 12.94 8.73
C SER A 337 4.87 13.97 8.51
N VAL A 338 4.74 14.48 7.29
CA VAL A 338 3.65 15.40 6.90
C VAL A 338 2.29 14.77 7.13
N ASP A 339 2.10 13.52 6.73
CA ASP A 339 0.84 12.82 6.90
C ASP A 339 0.59 12.45 8.37
N TRP A 340 1.63 12.03 9.10
CA TRP A 340 1.52 11.70 10.52
C TRP A 340 1.07 12.91 11.34
N VAL A 341 1.65 14.09 11.11
CA VAL A 341 1.26 15.31 11.83
C VAL A 341 -0.18 15.69 11.52
N GLN A 342 -0.57 15.69 10.24
CA GLN A 342 -1.94 16.00 9.83
C GLN A 342 -2.97 15.08 10.48
N ILE A 343 -2.73 13.76 10.43
CA ILE A 343 -3.60 12.74 11.03
C ILE A 343 -3.72 12.94 12.54
N ASN A 344 -2.59 13.10 13.23
CA ASN A 344 -2.60 13.15 14.69
C ASN A 344 -3.11 14.49 15.24
N VAL A 345 -2.82 15.62 14.57
CA VAL A 345 -3.39 16.92 14.98
C VAL A 345 -4.90 16.91 14.82
N ASP A 346 -5.41 16.47 13.67
CA ASP A 346 -6.86 16.38 13.42
C ASP A 346 -7.54 15.49 14.46
N MET A 347 -7.03 14.26 14.63
CA MET A 347 -7.59 13.29 15.58
C MET A 347 -7.59 13.81 17.02
N GLN A 348 -6.49 14.41 17.50
CA GLN A 348 -6.38 14.87 18.88
C GLN A 348 -7.21 16.13 19.15
N LEU A 349 -7.29 17.05 18.18
CA LEU A 349 -8.17 18.21 18.27
C LEU A 349 -9.64 17.78 18.27
N ALA A 350 -10.05 16.91 17.35
CA ALA A 350 -11.41 16.38 17.29
C ALA A 350 -11.80 15.66 18.60
N ASN A 351 -10.91 14.79 19.12
CA ASN A 351 -11.09 14.11 20.39
C ASN A 351 -11.24 15.10 21.57
N THR A 352 -10.44 16.17 21.59
CA THR A 352 -10.52 17.21 22.63
C THR A 352 -11.82 17.97 22.56
N VAL A 353 -12.30 18.32 21.35
CA VAL A 353 -13.59 18.99 21.15
C VAL A 353 -14.74 18.08 21.61
N ILE A 354 -14.79 16.83 21.15
CA ILE A 354 -15.85 15.87 21.50
C ILE A 354 -15.90 15.66 23.02
N ASN A 355 -14.77 15.36 23.66
CA ASN A 355 -14.73 15.15 25.11
C ASN A 355 -15.05 16.45 25.87
N GLY A 356 -14.58 17.58 25.37
CA GLY A 356 -14.85 18.89 25.93
C GLY A 356 -16.34 19.24 25.92
N SER A 357 -17.05 18.96 24.83
CA SER A 357 -18.49 19.18 24.72
C SER A 357 -19.32 18.26 25.62
N ASN A 358 -18.77 17.10 26.01
CA ASN A 358 -19.44 16.11 26.85
C ASN A 358 -18.95 16.11 28.32
N ASN A 359 -18.15 17.11 28.72
CA ASN A 359 -17.63 17.22 30.08
C ASN A 359 -18.37 18.29 30.88
N PRO A 360 -19.29 17.92 31.80
CA PRO A 360 -20.05 18.90 32.58
C PRO A 360 -19.22 19.60 33.66
N ILE A 361 -18.03 19.11 33.97
CA ILE A 361 -17.13 19.65 35.00
C ILE A 361 -16.17 20.67 34.39
N ASN A 362 -15.62 20.38 33.21
CA ASN A 362 -14.70 21.25 32.48
C ASN A 362 -15.06 21.30 30.99
N PRO A 363 -16.18 21.95 30.64
CA PRO A 363 -16.63 22.06 29.26
C PRO A 363 -15.66 22.87 28.41
N LEU A 364 -15.50 22.48 27.15
CA LEU A 364 -14.75 23.26 26.17
C LEU A 364 -15.65 24.33 25.54
N TYR A 365 -15.40 25.60 25.85
CA TYR A 365 -16.14 26.73 25.31
C TYR A 365 -15.38 27.42 24.17
N TYR A 366 -16.13 28.09 23.28
CA TYR A 366 -15.52 28.98 22.29
C TYR A 366 -15.17 30.33 22.93
N ASN A 367 -14.08 30.33 23.69
CA ASN A 367 -13.49 31.47 24.38
C ASN A 367 -11.96 31.34 24.41
N GLN A 368 -11.26 32.23 25.13
CA GLN A 368 -9.79 32.19 25.22
C GLN A 368 -9.28 30.87 25.82
N ASP A 369 -9.84 30.43 26.94
CA ASP A 369 -9.41 29.20 27.61
C ASP A 369 -9.57 27.96 26.71
N GLY A 370 -10.66 27.90 25.93
CA GLY A 370 -10.86 26.84 24.94
C GLY A 370 -9.85 26.87 23.82
N ILE A 371 -9.51 28.06 23.31
CA ILE A 371 -8.46 28.24 22.30
C ILE A 371 -7.09 27.80 22.86
N ASP A 372 -6.74 28.23 24.07
CA ASP A 372 -5.47 27.89 24.72
C ASP A 372 -5.36 26.37 24.94
N ARG A 373 -6.46 25.72 25.34
CA ARG A 373 -6.52 24.26 25.50
C ARG A 373 -6.31 23.54 24.17
N LEU A 374 -6.92 24.00 23.07
CA LEU A 374 -6.74 23.41 21.74
C LEU A 374 -5.32 23.64 21.21
N GLN A 375 -4.74 24.82 21.44
CA GLN A 375 -3.34 25.12 21.10
C GLN A 375 -2.39 24.16 21.82
N GLN A 376 -2.57 23.92 23.12
CA GLN A 376 -1.75 22.99 23.89
C GLN A 376 -1.85 21.55 23.38
N VAL A 377 -3.04 21.10 22.98
CA VAL A 377 -3.24 19.78 22.39
C VAL A 377 -2.48 19.64 21.07
N ALA A 378 -2.61 20.62 20.17
CA ALA A 378 -1.84 20.62 18.93
C ALA A 378 -0.33 20.68 19.21
N GLN A 379 0.13 21.50 20.16
CA GLN A 379 1.53 21.58 20.55
C GLN A 379 2.06 20.24 21.08
N ALA A 380 1.27 19.50 21.84
CA ALA A 380 1.63 18.18 22.34
C ALA A 380 1.89 17.20 21.18
N VAL A 381 1.08 17.23 20.12
CA VAL A 381 1.30 16.40 18.92
C VAL A 381 2.64 16.71 18.26
N PHE A 382 2.99 17.99 18.10
CA PHE A 382 4.29 18.38 17.57
C PHE A 382 5.45 17.92 18.45
N ASN A 383 5.32 18.05 19.78
CA ASN A 383 6.33 17.58 20.73
C ASN A 383 6.53 16.06 20.62
N THR A 384 5.45 15.29 20.46
CA THR A 384 5.52 13.84 20.19
C THR A 384 6.17 13.55 18.83
N GLY A 385 5.85 14.31 17.79
CA GLY A 385 6.51 14.19 16.49
C GLY A 385 8.03 14.39 16.57
N VAL A 386 8.51 15.28 17.45
CA VAL A 386 9.94 15.47 17.70
C VAL A 386 10.55 14.24 18.39
N SER A 387 9.89 13.71 19.43
CA SER A 387 10.39 12.52 20.13
C SER A 387 10.41 11.28 19.25
N TYR A 388 9.49 11.17 18.29
CA TYR A 388 9.36 10.05 17.35
C TYR A 388 10.30 10.17 16.14
N GLY A 389 11.07 11.26 16.02
CA GLY A 389 11.99 11.49 14.91
C GLY A 389 11.29 11.82 13.59
N LEU A 390 10.10 12.42 13.65
CA LEU A 390 9.31 12.85 12.48
C LEU A 390 9.43 14.36 12.25
N VAL A 391 9.49 15.14 13.31
CA VAL A 391 9.55 16.60 13.29
C VAL A 391 10.95 17.05 13.64
N ASN A 392 11.52 17.95 12.84
CA ASN A 392 12.81 18.56 13.11
C ASN A 392 12.66 19.87 13.90
N GLY A 393 13.55 20.08 14.88
CA GLY A 393 13.54 21.25 15.75
C GLY A 393 12.44 21.21 16.81
N GLN A 394 11.94 22.40 17.17
CA GLN A 394 10.90 22.59 18.18
C GLN A 394 9.84 23.56 17.64
N PRO A 395 8.96 23.12 16.73
CA PRO A 395 7.94 24.00 16.17
C PRO A 395 6.96 24.45 17.24
N VAL A 396 6.49 25.67 17.08
CA VAL A 396 5.49 26.29 17.96
C VAL A 396 4.16 26.33 17.22
N VAL A 397 3.10 25.93 17.91
CA VAL A 397 1.73 26.14 17.45
C VAL A 397 1.29 27.52 17.90
N ASP A 398 0.92 28.36 16.94
CA ASP A 398 0.35 29.68 17.17
C ASP A 398 -1.18 29.61 17.24
N ALA A 399 -1.76 30.52 18.02
CA ALA A 399 -3.19 30.73 18.11
C ALA A 399 -3.50 32.23 18.09
N VAL A 400 -4.43 32.67 17.24
CA VAL A 400 -4.94 34.05 17.27
C VAL A 400 -5.86 34.22 18.49
N PRO A 401 -5.57 35.14 19.44
CA PRO A 401 -6.37 35.30 20.65
C PRO A 401 -7.85 35.58 20.34
N PHE A 402 -8.76 35.08 21.17
CA PHE A 402 -10.21 35.09 20.94
C PHE A 402 -10.73 36.48 20.52
N ARG A 403 -10.42 37.51 21.31
CA ARG A 403 -10.87 38.89 21.05
C ARG A 403 -10.35 39.44 19.72
N GLN A 404 -9.11 39.13 19.37
CA GLN A 404 -8.53 39.54 18.10
C GLN A 404 -9.19 38.79 16.94
N TYR A 405 -9.39 37.48 17.08
CA TYR A 405 -9.99 36.65 16.04
C TYR A 405 -11.40 37.09 15.68
N ILE A 406 -12.28 37.29 16.67
CA ILE A 406 -13.68 37.68 16.41
C ILE A 406 -13.81 39.10 15.85
N ASN A 407 -12.87 39.98 16.17
CA ASN A 407 -12.84 41.34 15.60
C ASN A 407 -12.47 41.31 14.11
N THR A 408 -11.51 40.45 13.74
CA THR A 408 -11.06 40.30 12.35
C THR A 408 -12.04 39.44 11.52
N ASN A 409 -12.72 38.48 12.15
CA ASN A 409 -13.63 37.53 11.51
C ASN A 409 -15.02 37.55 12.17
N PRO A 410 -15.78 38.65 12.07
CA PRO A 410 -17.01 38.86 12.84
C PRO A 410 -18.12 37.84 12.56
N ASN A 411 -18.13 37.24 11.37
CA ASN A 411 -19.14 36.24 10.99
C ASN A 411 -18.86 34.84 11.58
N ASP A 412 -17.62 34.55 11.96
CA ASP A 412 -17.20 33.20 12.36
C ASP A 412 -17.71 32.83 13.76
N TYR A 413 -17.75 33.80 14.69
CA TYR A 413 -18.24 33.55 16.04
C TYR A 413 -19.71 33.12 16.06
N GLY A 414 -20.56 33.80 15.27
CA GLY A 414 -21.99 33.51 15.18
C GLY A 414 -22.32 32.11 14.65
N ILE A 415 -21.39 31.49 13.92
CA ILE A 415 -21.51 30.13 13.38
C ILE A 415 -20.63 29.10 14.12
N GLY A 416 -19.94 29.51 15.20
CA GLY A 416 -19.08 28.63 16.00
C GLY A 416 -17.76 28.19 15.32
N ARG A 417 -17.30 28.92 14.30
CA ARG A 417 -16.07 28.60 13.55
C ARG A 417 -14.86 29.30 14.15
N TYR A 418 -13.73 28.60 14.27
CA TYR A 418 -12.43 29.19 14.61
C TYR A 418 -11.35 28.62 13.69
N ALA A 419 -10.59 29.49 13.02
CA ALA A 419 -9.51 29.16 12.09
C ALA A 419 -8.21 29.89 12.45
N GLY A 420 -7.98 30.14 13.74
CA GLY A 420 -6.82 30.89 14.23
C GLY A 420 -5.64 30.02 14.69
N LEU A 421 -5.73 28.69 14.60
CA LEU A 421 -4.61 27.79 14.90
C LEU A 421 -3.72 27.63 13.67
N SER A 422 -2.40 27.69 13.87
CA SER A 422 -1.43 27.45 12.80
C SER A 422 -0.10 26.94 13.36
N ALA A 423 0.66 26.21 12.54
CA ALA A 423 2.03 25.82 12.86
C ALA A 423 2.85 25.78 11.58
N SER A 424 4.14 26.06 11.70
CA SER A 424 5.13 25.84 10.64
C SER A 424 6.24 24.97 11.20
N TYR A 425 6.59 23.90 10.48
CA TYR A 425 7.64 22.98 10.92
C TYR A 425 8.43 22.43 9.73
N THR A 426 9.59 21.85 10.02
CA THR A 426 10.40 21.12 9.04
C THR A 426 10.29 19.62 9.32
N PRO A 427 9.79 18.81 8.37
CA PRO A 427 9.82 17.35 8.51
C PRO A 427 11.25 16.81 8.54
N MET A 428 11.48 15.69 9.25
CA MET A 428 12.75 14.98 9.23
C MET A 428 13.05 14.39 7.85
N ARG A 429 14.34 14.37 7.48
CA ARG A 429 14.85 13.82 6.21
C ARG A 429 16.13 13.02 6.45
N GLY A 430 16.37 12.02 5.61
CA GLY A 430 17.62 11.27 5.56
C GLY A 430 18.72 11.94 4.76
N PHE A 431 19.95 11.46 4.97
CA PHE A 431 21.02 11.66 3.99
C PHE A 431 20.76 10.79 2.76
N VAL A 432 21.00 11.36 1.58
CA VAL A 432 20.97 10.64 0.30
C VAL A 432 22.34 10.62 -0.39
N GLU A 433 23.27 11.46 0.06
CA GLU A 433 24.66 11.56 -0.40
C GLU A 433 25.48 12.31 0.67
N ILE A 434 26.77 11.98 0.80
CA ILE A 434 27.74 12.71 1.63
C ILE A 434 28.97 12.99 0.78
N ILE A 435 29.38 14.26 0.70
CA ILE A 435 30.60 14.68 0.02
C ILE A 435 31.66 15.01 1.08
N PHE A 436 32.74 14.22 1.12
CA PHE A 436 33.87 14.45 2.02
C PHE A 436 35.07 15.03 1.24
N ASN A 437 35.36 16.32 1.46
CA ASN A 437 36.44 17.02 0.77
C ASN A 437 37.76 16.91 1.56
N ILE A 438 38.81 16.33 0.97
CA ILE A 438 40.15 16.22 1.56
C ILE A 438 41.09 17.20 0.85
N ASN A 439 41.70 18.11 1.62
CA ASN A 439 42.71 19.05 1.13
C ASN A 439 44.10 18.61 1.58
N VAL A 440 45.00 18.35 0.63
CA VAL A 440 46.41 18.04 0.91
C VAL A 440 47.26 19.21 0.41
N THR A 441 48.03 19.82 1.32
CA THR A 441 49.01 20.85 0.96
C THR A 441 50.40 20.23 1.00
N MET A 442 51.12 20.30 -0.11
CA MET A 442 52.53 19.90 -0.15
C MET A 442 53.36 20.95 0.57
N GLN A 443 54.07 20.55 1.62
CA GLN A 443 55.06 21.42 2.25
C GLN A 443 56.26 21.53 1.30
N LEU A 444 56.52 22.73 0.77
CA LEU A 444 57.77 23.01 0.09
C LEU A 444 58.89 22.90 1.12
N SER A 445 59.81 21.96 0.91
CA SER A 445 61.03 21.79 1.71
C SER A 445 62.00 22.94 1.50
#